data_AF-A0A2V9RYF7-F1
#
_entry.id   AF-A0A2V9RYF7-F1
#
_cell.length_a   1.000
_cell.length_b   1.000
_cell.length_c   1.000
_cell.angle_alpha   90.00
_cell.angle_beta   90.00
_cell.angle_gamma   90.00
#
_symmetry.space_group_name_H-M   'P 1'
#
loop_
_entity.id
_entity.type
_entity.pdbx_description
1 polymer ?
#
loop_
_entity_poly.entity_id
_entity_poly.type
_entity_poly.pdbx_seq_one_letter_code
_entity_poly.pdbx_strand_id
1 'polypeptide(L)'
;MPEAAVTVSGALLTLGGASILLGVKPKVGAAAIVGFLAGVSPVTHDFWRVEDPNQRMNDMINFGKNIALGGALALMAIEEPWPASVPVAEPGRVDRLRKLARRAIAA
;
A
#
# COMPACT_ATOMS: atom_id res chain seq x y z
N MET A 1 -12.13 -1.59 21.62
CA MET A 1 -12.90 -0.94 20.55
C MET A 1 -12.78 -1.74 19.25
N PRO A 2 -13.42 -2.90 19.12
CA PRO A 2 -13.35 -3.73 17.91
C PRO A 2 -13.79 -2.99 16.64
N GLU A 3 -14.82 -2.14 16.74
CA GLU A 3 -15.41 -1.41 15.63
C GLU A 3 -14.41 -0.44 14.99
N ALA A 4 -13.68 0.32 15.83
CA ALA A 4 -12.66 1.25 15.36
C ALA A 4 -11.53 0.52 14.62
N ALA A 5 -11.09 -0.65 15.13
CA ALA A 5 -10.04 -1.44 14.49
C ALA A 5 -10.48 -1.94 13.09
N VAL A 6 -11.74 -2.39 12.95
CA VAL A 6 -12.32 -2.80 11.66
C VAL A 6 -12.39 -1.62 10.70
N THR A 7 -12.91 -0.46 11.12
CA THR A 7 -13.00 0.72 10.26
C THR A 7 -11.63 1.20 9.80
N VAL A 8 -10.65 1.28 10.71
CA VAL A 8 -9.30 1.74 10.39
C VAL A 8 -8.58 0.79 9.46
N SER A 9 -8.62 -0.52 9.72
CA SER A 9 -7.99 -1.52 8.86
C SER A 9 -8.61 -1.56 7.47
N GLY A 10 -9.94 -1.53 7.38
CA GLY A 10 -10.66 -1.44 6.11
C GLY A 10 -10.25 -0.20 5.31
N ALA A 11 -10.29 0.98 5.93
CA ALA A 11 -9.89 2.23 5.27
C ALA A 11 -8.43 2.20 4.81
N LEU A 12 -7.51 1.72 5.66
CA LEU A 12 -6.08 1.62 5.34
C LEU A 12 -5.85 0.70 4.13
N LEU A 13 -6.49 -0.47 4.11
CA LEU A 13 -6.35 -1.43 3.02
C LEU A 13 -6.98 -0.93 1.72
N THR A 14 -8.17 -0.32 1.79
CA THR A 14 -8.84 0.25 0.60
C THR A 14 -8.03 1.40 0.02
N LEU A 15 -7.55 2.33 0.85
CA LEU A 15 -6.73 3.45 0.40
C LEU A 15 -5.36 3.00 -0.11
N GLY A 16 -4.74 2.02 0.57
CA GLY A 16 -3.47 1.43 0.13
C GLY A 16 -3.61 0.72 -1.21
N GLY A 17 -4.66 -0.07 -1.39
CA GLY A 17 -4.97 -0.74 -2.65
C GLY A 17 -5.27 0.24 -3.77
N ALA A 18 -6.08 1.27 -3.51
CA ALA A 18 -6.38 2.32 -4.48
C ALA A 18 -5.13 3.13 -4.89
N SER A 19 -4.23 3.41 -3.93
CA SER A 19 -2.95 4.07 -4.18
C SER A 19 -2.08 3.30 -5.18
N ILE A 20 -1.95 1.98 -5.00
CA ILE A 20 -1.23 1.11 -5.92
C ILE A 20 -1.94 1.03 -7.27
N LEU A 21 -3.26 0.76 -7.26
CA LEU A 21 -4.05 0.55 -8.46
C LEU A 21 -4.07 1.78 -9.39
N LEU A 22 -4.21 2.98 -8.81
CA LEU A 22 -4.27 4.23 -9.56
C LEU A 22 -2.87 4.82 -9.86
N GLY A 23 -1.80 4.21 -9.35
CA GLY A 23 -0.45 4.75 -9.50
C GLY A 23 -0.19 6.01 -8.66
N VAL A 24 -1.03 6.30 -7.66
CA VAL A 24 -0.94 7.51 -6.83
C VAL A 24 -0.12 7.21 -5.58
N LYS A 25 1.16 7.63 -5.58
CA LYS A 25 2.15 7.30 -4.55
C LYS A 25 2.19 5.79 -4.20
N PRO A 26 2.40 4.88 -5.17
CA PRO A 26 2.29 3.43 -4.96
C PRO A 26 3.18 2.90 -3.84
N LYS A 27 4.35 3.51 -3.61
CA LYS A 27 5.24 3.14 -2.49
C LYS A 27 4.58 3.31 -1.12
N VAL A 28 3.79 4.36 -0.96
CA VAL A 28 3.06 4.61 0.30
C VAL A 28 1.95 3.56 0.47
N GLY A 29 1.20 3.26 -0.59
CA GLY A 29 0.19 2.21 -0.57
C GLY A 29 0.76 0.82 -0.26
N ALA A 30 1.88 0.47 -0.91
CA ALA A 30 2.59 -0.79 -0.66
C ALA A 30 3.10 -0.88 0.78
N ALA A 31 3.73 0.17 1.31
CA ALA A 31 4.19 0.22 2.69
C ALA A 31 3.03 0.08 3.69
N ALA A 32 1.88 0.71 3.44
CA ALA A 32 0.70 0.59 4.28
C ALA A 32 0.17 -0.85 4.32
N ILE A 33 -0.01 -1.48 3.16
CA ILE A 33 -0.49 -2.87 3.07
C ILE A 33 0.50 -3.82 3.75
N VAL A 34 1.79 -3.71 3.45
CA VAL A 34 2.80 -4.60 4.02
C VAL A 34 2.91 -4.42 5.53
N GLY A 35 2.90 -3.17 6.02
CA GLY A 35 2.92 -2.88 7.45
C GLY A 35 1.71 -3.47 8.18
N PHE A 36 0.51 -3.35 7.58
CA PHE A 36 -0.69 -3.98 8.10
C PHE A 36 -0.57 -5.51 8.14
N LEU A 37 -0.17 -6.14 7.03
CA LEU A 37 -0.02 -7.59 6.94
C LEU A 37 1.01 -8.12 7.94
N ALA A 38 2.13 -7.42 8.12
CA ALA A 38 3.18 -7.78 9.08
C ALA A 38 2.68 -7.72 10.53
N GLY A 39 1.85 -6.73 10.86
CA GLY A 39 1.28 -6.59 12.20
C GLY A 39 0.13 -7.55 12.49
N VAL A 40 -0.78 -7.76 11.53
CA VAL A 40 -1.99 -8.54 11.75
C VAL A 40 -1.76 -10.04 11.66
N SER A 41 -0.89 -10.50 10.75
CA SER A 41 -0.75 -11.94 10.46
C SER A 41 -0.31 -12.76 11.67
N PRO A 42 0.66 -12.32 12.50
CA PRO A 42 1.02 -13.06 13.70
C PRO A 42 -0.04 -13.07 14.79
N VAL A 43 -0.99 -12.14 14.74
CA VAL A 43 -2.08 -12.04 15.71
C VAL A 43 -3.27 -12.91 15.30
N THR A 44 -3.58 -12.97 14.01
CA THR A 44 -4.77 -13.68 13.50
C THR A 44 -4.49 -15.11 13.02
N HIS A 45 -3.24 -15.42 12.65
CA HIS A 45 -2.82 -16.75 12.17
C HIS A 45 -1.60 -17.24 12.95
N ASP A 46 -1.75 -17.30 14.27
CA ASP A 46 -0.74 -17.74 15.25
C ASP A 46 -0.63 -19.28 15.25
N PHE A 47 -0.21 -19.86 14.12
CA PHE A 47 -0.18 -21.32 13.94
C PHE A 47 0.79 -22.03 14.90
N TRP A 48 1.78 -21.32 15.46
CA TRP A 48 2.76 -21.89 16.39
C TRP A 48 2.18 -22.21 17.77
N ARG A 49 0.99 -21.69 18.11
CA ARG A 49 0.29 -21.98 19.37
C ARG A 49 -0.90 -22.91 19.22
N VAL A 50 -1.24 -23.32 18.00
CA VAL A 50 -2.40 -24.19 17.74
C VAL A 50 -2.02 -25.66 17.94
N GLU A 51 -2.74 -26.37 18.80
CA GLU A 51 -2.49 -27.80 19.08
C GLU A 51 -3.17 -28.73 18.08
N ASP A 52 -4.38 -28.39 17.62
CA ASP A 52 -5.11 -29.19 16.63
C ASP A 52 -4.40 -29.19 15.27
N PRO A 53 -4.04 -30.35 14.71
CA PRO A 53 -3.28 -30.42 13.46
C PRO A 53 -3.98 -29.79 12.26
N ASN A 54 -5.31 -29.91 12.17
CA ASN A 54 -6.08 -29.37 11.04
C ASN A 54 -6.15 -27.85 11.10
N GLN A 55 -6.41 -27.28 12.28
CA GLN A 55 -6.41 -25.84 12.49
C GLN A 55 -5.02 -25.25 12.28
N ARG A 56 -3.96 -25.90 12.78
CA ARG A 56 -2.57 -25.45 12.58
C ARG A 56 -2.24 -25.34 11.10
N MET A 57 -2.62 -26.35 10.30
CA MET A 57 -2.41 -26.33 8.85
C MET A 57 -3.16 -25.18 8.19
N ASN A 58 -4.43 -24.96 8.57
CA ASN A 58 -5.23 -23.86 8.03
C ASN A 58 -4.63 -22.48 8.35
N ASP A 59 -4.18 -22.26 9.59
CA ASP A 59 -3.52 -21.01 9.96
C ASP A 59 -2.19 -20.81 9.27
N MET A 60 -1.38 -21.87 9.13
CA MET A 60 -0.13 -21.80 8.37
C MET A 60 -0.38 -21.43 6.90
N ILE A 61 -1.44 -21.95 6.27
CA ILE A 61 -1.84 -21.59 4.90
C ILE A 61 -2.23 -20.12 4.82
N ASN A 62 -3.07 -19.63 5.74
CA ASN A 62 -3.53 -18.24 5.69
C ASN A 62 -2.40 -17.24 6.04
N PHE A 63 -1.54 -17.58 7.00
CA PHE A 63 -0.31 -16.84 7.25
C PHE A 63 0.57 -16.78 5.99
N GLY A 64 0.78 -17.92 5.33
CA GLY A 64 1.53 -18.01 4.07
C GLY A 64 0.94 -17.14 2.95
N LYS A 65 -0.39 -17.10 2.81
CA LYS A 65 -1.07 -16.21 1.85
C LYS A 65 -0.75 -14.73 2.13
N ASN A 66 -0.77 -14.32 3.40
CA ASN A 66 -0.45 -12.94 3.77
C ASN A 66 1.03 -12.61 3.51
N ILE A 67 1.95 -13.54 3.76
CA ILE A 67 3.36 -13.37 3.43
C ILE A 67 3.57 -13.25 1.91
N ALA A 68 2.85 -14.06 1.11
CA ALA A 68 2.88 -13.96 -0.35
C ALA A 68 2.37 -12.58 -0.84
N LEU A 69 1.31 -12.05 -0.24
CA LEU A 69 0.85 -10.67 -0.48
C LEU A 69 1.88 -9.61 -0.06
N GLY A 70 2.73 -9.91 0.92
CA GLY A 70 3.91 -9.13 1.28
C GLY A 70 4.91 -8.93 0.14
N GLY A 71 4.82 -9.71 -0.94
CA GLY A 71 5.53 -9.48 -2.20
C GLY A 71 5.26 -8.09 -2.81
N ALA A 72 4.20 -7.39 -2.38
CA ALA A 72 3.99 -5.97 -2.68
C ALA A 72 5.18 -5.07 -2.31
N LEU A 73 6.09 -5.50 -1.42
CA LEU A 73 7.38 -4.82 -1.18
C LEU A 73 8.21 -4.65 -2.44
N ALA A 74 8.14 -5.56 -3.41
CA ALA A 74 8.87 -5.46 -4.67
C ALA A 74 8.49 -4.19 -5.46
N LEU A 75 7.27 -3.67 -5.28
CA LEU A 75 6.80 -2.43 -5.89
C LEU A 75 7.62 -1.21 -5.44
N MET A 76 8.30 -1.29 -4.29
CA MET A 76 9.18 -0.22 -3.79
C MET A 76 10.39 0.03 -4.69
N ALA A 77 10.82 -0.98 -5.45
CA ALA A 77 11.94 -0.90 -6.38
C ALA A 77 11.59 -0.18 -7.70
N ILE A 78 10.29 0.00 -7.99
CA ILE A 78 9.83 0.65 -9.22
C ILE A 78 9.93 2.18 -9.05
N GLU A 79 10.50 2.86 -10.05
CA GLU A 79 10.58 4.32 -10.07
C GLU A 79 9.21 4.96 -10.31
N GLU A 80 8.94 6.08 -9.63
CA GLU A 80 7.72 6.86 -9.80
C GLU A 80 8.00 8.08 -10.70
N PRO A 81 7.05 8.49 -11.56
CA PRO A 81 5.68 7.96 -11.70
C PRO A 81 5.63 6.67 -12.53
N TRP A 82 4.68 5.78 -12.20
CA TRP A 82 4.46 4.57 -12.98
C TRP A 82 3.90 4.90 -14.38
N PRO A 83 4.28 4.15 -15.43
CA PRO A 83 3.85 4.44 -16.80
C PRO A 83 2.33 4.49 -17.01
N ALA A 84 1.58 3.72 -16.23
CA ALA A 84 0.10 3.65 -16.29
C ALA A 84 -0.57 4.36 -15.09
N SER A 85 0.08 5.34 -14.47
CA SER A 85 -0.49 6.12 -13.36
C SER A 85 -1.54 7.13 -13.85
N VAL A 86 -2.57 7.35 -13.02
CA VAL A 86 -3.57 8.40 -13.29
C VAL A 86 -2.88 9.77 -13.13
N PRO A 87 -3.11 10.73 -14.03
CA PRO A 87 -2.52 12.06 -13.95
C PRO A 87 -3.19 12.90 -12.86
N VAL A 88 -2.80 12.66 -11.60
CA VAL A 88 -3.34 13.38 -10.43
C VAL A 88 -2.51 14.63 -10.09
N ALA A 89 -1.32 14.79 -10.70
CA ALA A 89 -0.36 15.85 -10.36
C ALA A 89 0.39 16.47 -11.56
N GLU A 90 -0.20 16.51 -12.77
CA GLU A 90 0.36 17.38 -13.80
C GLU A 90 0.11 18.84 -13.42
N PRO A 91 1.15 19.69 -13.24
CA PRO A 91 0.93 21.12 -13.06
C PRO A 91 0.12 21.63 -14.26
N GLY A 92 -0.97 22.32 -13.95
CA GLY A 92 -1.84 22.91 -14.97
C GLY A 92 -1.00 23.74 -15.93
N ARG A 93 -1.44 23.84 -17.19
CA ARG A 93 -0.73 24.62 -18.22
C ARG A 93 -0.36 26.03 -17.73
N VAL A 94 -1.21 26.60 -16.86
CA VAL A 94 -1.01 27.90 -16.18
C VAL A 94 0.17 27.90 -15.21
N ASP A 95 0.39 26.85 -14.43
CA ASP A 95 1.52 26.77 -13.48
C ASP A 95 2.85 26.60 -14.20
N ARG A 96 2.86 25.83 -15.31
CA ARG A 96 4.01 25.75 -16.21
C ARG A 96 4.36 27.12 -16.80
N LEU A 97 3.35 27.84 -17.32
CA LEU A 97 3.54 29.20 -17.86
C LEU A 97 4.04 30.18 -16.79
N ARG A 98 3.49 30.16 -15.57
CA ARG A 98 3.95 31.00 -14.45
C ARG A 98 5.39 30.69 -14.06
N LYS A 99 5.79 29.42 -14.02
CA LYS A 99 7.17 29.01 -13.70
C LYS A 99 8.15 29.48 -14.78
N LEU A 100 7.76 29.41 -16.05
CA LEU A 100 8.55 29.93 -17.17
C LEU A 100 8.67 31.45 -17.13
N ALA A 101 7.56 32.17 -16.92
CA ALA A 101 7.55 33.63 -16.81
C ALA A 101 8.45 34.12 -15.66
N ARG A 102 8.37 33.47 -14.48
CA ARG A 102 9.26 33.80 -13.35
C ARG A 102 10.74 33.53 -13.65
N ARG A 103 11.06 32.49 -14.42
CA ARG A 103 12.45 32.19 -14.84
C ARG A 103 12.97 33.22 -15.85
N ALA A 104 12.12 33.69 -16.77
CA ALA A 104 12.48 34.72 -17.74
C ALA A 104 12.70 36.09 -17.09
N ILE A 105 11.98 36.41 -16.00
CA ILE A 105 12.14 37.66 -15.25
C ILE A 105 13.37 37.62 -14.33
N ALA A 106 13.82 36.43 -13.93
CA ALA A 106 14.97 36.23 -13.04
C ALA A 106 16.31 36.04 -13.81
N ALA A 107 16.31 36.18 -15.13
CA ALA A 107 17.47 36.12 -16.03
C ALA A 107 17.73 37.50 -16.63
#